data_AF-A0A9K3M074-F1
#
_entry.id   AF-A0A9K3M074-F1
#
_cell.length_a   1.000
_cell.length_b   1.000
_cell.length_c   1.000
_cell.angle_alpha   90.00
_cell.angle_beta   90.00
_cell.angle_gamma   90.00
#
_symmetry.space_group_name_H-M   'P 1'
#
loop_
_entity.id
_entity.type
_entity.pdbx_description
1 polymer ?
#
loop_
_entity_poly.entity_id
_entity_poly.type
_entity_poly.pdbx_seq_one_letter_code
_entity_poly.pdbx_strand_id
1 'polypeptide(L)'
;MSKLNFMLLSLMVAACSAFVPTSPMQQRNHHVAFGKVAEPSALVLNAEDTFWEGEYPPSKVLGPIMSKMPSGMLGALSIMFLTICVYSCGQSFVLQQEPGALASGSWVKWYYVLGGFGGPLAWGTHVAAWIQRKNGM
;
A
#
# COMPACT_ATOMS: atom_id res chain seq x y z
N MET A 1 17.03 25.33 2.96
CA MET A 1 16.94 24.52 4.19
C MET A 1 15.56 24.58 4.86
N SER A 2 15.00 25.76 5.20
CA SER A 2 13.70 25.86 5.91
C SER A 2 12.49 25.25 5.16
N LYS A 3 12.32 25.52 3.86
CA LYS A 3 11.14 25.09 3.09
C LYS A 3 11.03 23.56 2.93
N LEU A 4 12.15 22.88 2.74
CA LEU A 4 12.20 21.41 2.59
C LEU A 4 11.86 20.72 3.92
N ASN A 5 12.35 21.26 5.04
CA ASN A 5 12.05 20.75 6.37
C ASN A 5 10.57 20.94 6.72
N PHE A 6 9.97 22.09 6.36
CA PHE A 6 8.54 22.31 6.52
C PHE A 6 7.70 21.35 5.69
N MET A 7 8.12 21.04 4.47
CA MET A 7 7.42 20.11 3.59
C MET A 7 7.51 18.65 4.11
N LEU A 8 8.67 18.25 4.63
CA LEU A 8 8.85 16.95 5.29
C LEU A 8 8.00 16.83 6.57
N LEU A 9 7.94 17.90 7.37
CA LEU A 9 7.10 17.93 8.56
C LEU A 9 5.61 17.85 8.20
N SER A 10 5.16 18.59 7.18
CA SER A 10 3.75 18.55 6.77
C SER A 10 3.37 17.18 6.21
N LEU A 11 4.28 16.53 5.48
CA LEU A 11 4.08 15.17 4.98
C LEU A 11 3.95 14.17 6.14
N MET A 12 4.81 14.29 7.17
CA MET A 12 4.70 13.45 8.37
C MET A 12 3.39 13.69 9.12
N VAL A 13 2.99 14.94 9.34
CA VAL A 13 1.74 15.27 10.05
C VAL A 13 0.52 14.77 9.29
N ALA A 14 0.49 14.92 7.96
CA ALA A 14 -0.56 14.37 7.11
C ALA A 14 -0.61 12.84 7.18
N ALA A 15 0.54 12.17 7.13
CA ALA A 15 0.63 10.73 7.30
C ALA A 15 0.09 10.29 8.68
N CYS A 16 0.44 11.00 9.77
CA CYS A 16 -0.03 10.72 11.12
C CYS A 16 -1.54 10.93 11.29
N SER A 17 -2.15 11.88 10.57
CA SER A 17 -3.58 12.17 10.67
C SER A 17 -4.48 11.01 10.20
N ALA A 18 -3.96 10.15 9.32
CA ALA A 18 -4.65 8.94 8.89
C ALA A 18 -4.75 7.87 10.00
N PHE A 19 -4.03 8.01 11.13
CA PHE A 19 -3.95 7.00 12.20
C PHE A 19 -4.78 7.33 13.47
N VAL A 20 -5.60 8.39 13.47
CA VAL A 20 -6.46 8.72 14.63
C VAL A 20 -7.62 7.72 14.72
N PRO A 21 -7.82 6.99 15.84
CA PRO A 21 -8.92 6.02 15.98
C PRO A 21 -10.26 6.74 16.01
N THR A 22 -11.16 6.42 15.07
CA THR A 22 -12.59 6.73 15.21
C THR A 22 -13.27 5.55 15.91
N SER A 23 -14.00 5.85 16.99
CA SER A 23 -14.67 4.90 17.88
C SER A 23 -15.58 3.90 17.14
N PRO A 24 -15.72 2.64 17.61
CA PRO A 24 -16.54 1.66 16.91
C PRO A 24 -18.04 1.93 17.12
N MET A 25 -18.77 2.06 16.01
CA MET A 25 -20.23 2.05 15.98
C MET A 25 -20.70 0.60 15.78
N GLN A 26 -21.51 0.12 16.71
CA GLN A 26 -21.94 -1.27 16.84
C GLN A 26 -22.96 -1.63 15.73
N GLN A 27 -22.57 -2.51 14.80
CA GLN A 27 -23.44 -2.93 13.69
C GLN A 27 -24.23 -4.20 14.03
N ARG A 28 -25.55 -4.14 13.86
CA ARG A 28 -26.53 -5.20 14.13
C ARG A 28 -26.79 -5.99 12.84
N ASN A 29 -26.51 -7.31 12.86
CA ASN A 29 -26.64 -8.18 11.68
C ASN A 29 -28.11 -8.55 11.39
N HIS A 30 -28.53 -8.41 10.13
CA HIS A 30 -29.75 -9.03 9.59
C HIS A 30 -29.34 -10.07 8.54
N HIS A 31 -29.65 -11.35 8.78
CA HIS A 31 -29.40 -12.44 7.84
C HIS A 31 -30.60 -12.58 6.89
N VAL A 32 -30.35 -12.69 5.59
CA VAL A 32 -31.34 -13.18 4.61
C VAL A 32 -30.67 -14.29 3.80
N ALA A 33 -31.31 -15.47 3.76
CA ALA A 33 -30.79 -16.67 3.12
C ALA A 33 -31.32 -16.78 1.67
N PHE A 34 -30.45 -17.08 0.71
CA PHE A 34 -30.83 -17.47 -0.66
C PHE A 34 -30.21 -18.82 -1.02
N GLY A 35 -31.01 -19.67 -1.68
CA GLY A 35 -30.75 -21.10 -1.90
C GLY A 35 -29.68 -21.41 -2.95
N LYS A 36 -28.99 -22.54 -2.78
CA LYS A 36 -27.90 -23.04 -3.62
C LYS A 36 -28.40 -23.65 -4.94
N VAL A 37 -27.80 -23.26 -6.05
CA VAL A 37 -27.81 -24.00 -7.33
C VAL A 37 -26.44 -24.64 -7.52
N ALA A 38 -26.40 -25.91 -7.92
CA ALA A 38 -25.17 -26.70 -8.07
C ALA A 38 -24.43 -26.37 -9.37
N GLU A 39 -23.11 -26.14 -9.30
CA GLU A 39 -22.23 -25.90 -10.46
C GLU A 39 -21.22 -27.05 -10.69
N PRO A 40 -20.82 -27.30 -11.95
CA PRO A 40 -19.98 -28.42 -12.33
C PRO A 40 -18.49 -28.18 -11.99
N SER A 41 -17.82 -29.25 -11.59
CA SER A 41 -16.42 -29.29 -11.14
C SER A 41 -15.42 -28.94 -12.25
N ALA A 42 -15.05 -27.67 -12.37
CA ALA A 42 -13.85 -27.22 -13.06
C ALA A 42 -12.63 -27.33 -12.13
N LEU A 43 -11.45 -27.57 -12.70
CA LEU A 43 -10.13 -27.60 -12.04
C LEU A 43 -10.05 -26.62 -10.85
N VAL A 44 -10.09 -27.17 -9.63
CA VAL A 44 -9.99 -26.42 -8.39
C VAL A 44 -8.53 -25.99 -8.21
N LEU A 45 -8.14 -24.91 -8.88
CA LEU A 45 -7.29 -23.95 -8.20
C LEU A 45 -8.10 -23.54 -6.98
N ASN A 46 -7.61 -23.80 -5.76
CA ASN A 46 -8.19 -23.27 -4.53
C ASN A 46 -8.06 -21.73 -4.55
N ALA A 47 -8.82 -21.08 -5.43
CA ALA A 47 -9.11 -19.67 -5.36
C ALA A 47 -10.02 -19.54 -4.15
N GLU A 48 -9.41 -19.25 -3.01
CA GLU A 48 -10.15 -18.91 -1.81
C GLU A 48 -11.10 -17.77 -2.17
N ASP A 49 -12.39 -17.94 -1.89
CA ASP A 49 -13.41 -16.96 -2.26
C ASP A 49 -13.04 -15.60 -1.64
N THR A 50 -12.76 -14.62 -2.50
CA THR A 50 -12.36 -13.28 -2.10
C THR A 50 -13.53 -12.31 -2.09
N PHE A 51 -14.74 -12.73 -2.46
CA PHE A 51 -15.92 -11.86 -2.40
C PHE A 51 -16.14 -11.35 -0.97
N TRP A 52 -16.52 -10.07 -0.85
CA TRP A 52 -16.86 -9.45 0.42
C TRP A 52 -18.05 -8.50 0.27
N GLU A 53 -18.79 -8.34 1.35
CA GLU A 53 -19.84 -7.35 1.51
C GLU A 53 -19.48 -6.38 2.63
N GLY A 54 -20.05 -5.17 2.61
CA GLY A 54 -19.78 -4.12 3.61
C GLY A 54 -18.69 -3.13 3.21
N GLU A 55 -18.20 -2.36 4.19
CA GLU A 55 -17.33 -1.20 3.94
C GLU A 55 -15.85 -1.54 3.67
N TYR A 56 -15.36 -2.66 4.17
CA TYR A 56 -13.95 -3.05 4.04
C TYR A 56 -13.81 -4.56 3.82
N PRO A 57 -12.80 -5.00 3.04
CA PRO A 57 -12.58 -6.42 2.78
C PRO A 57 -11.97 -7.13 3.99
N PRO A 58 -12.16 -8.46 4.10
CA PRO A 58 -11.49 -9.29 5.10
C PRO A 58 -9.98 -9.41 4.79
N SER A 59 -9.14 -9.60 5.81
CA SER A 59 -7.67 -9.66 5.67
C SER A 59 -7.17 -10.72 4.69
N LYS A 60 -7.94 -11.77 4.37
CA LYS A 60 -7.57 -12.81 3.38
C LYS A 60 -7.30 -12.26 1.97
N VAL A 61 -7.89 -11.12 1.59
CA VAL A 61 -7.64 -10.50 0.27
C VAL A 61 -6.20 -10.00 0.13
N LEU A 62 -5.49 -9.81 1.25
CA LEU A 62 -4.08 -9.41 1.27
C LEU A 62 -3.11 -10.57 1.00
N GLY A 63 -3.63 -11.79 0.81
CA GLY A 63 -2.84 -12.98 0.63
C GLY A 63 -2.20 -13.50 1.92
N PRO A 64 -1.44 -14.60 1.85
CA PRO A 64 -1.05 -15.40 3.02
C PRO A 64 -0.05 -14.72 3.97
N ILE A 65 0.64 -13.68 3.50
CA ILE A 65 1.69 -12.98 4.23
C ILE A 65 1.14 -11.71 4.89
N MET A 66 0.64 -10.77 4.07
CA MET A 66 0.17 -9.47 4.58
C MET A 66 -1.08 -9.60 5.45
N SER A 67 -1.90 -10.64 5.27
CA SER A 67 -3.04 -10.95 6.14
C SER A 67 -2.67 -11.20 7.60
N LYS A 68 -1.41 -11.50 7.90
CA LYS A 68 -0.90 -11.76 9.26
C LYS A 68 -0.08 -10.60 9.81
N MET A 69 0.15 -9.55 9.03
CA MET A 69 0.97 -8.41 9.42
C MET A 69 0.11 -7.35 10.11
N PRO A 70 0.57 -6.76 11.23
CA PRO A 70 -0.17 -5.70 11.89
C PRO A 70 -0.19 -4.42 11.07
N SER A 71 -1.27 -3.65 11.21
CA SER A 71 -1.52 -2.42 10.44
C SER A 71 -0.41 -1.38 10.57
N GLY A 72 0.12 -1.18 11.78
CA GLY A 72 1.21 -0.25 12.04
C GLY A 72 2.50 -0.60 11.30
N MET A 73 2.83 -1.89 11.17
CA MET A 73 4.03 -2.33 10.44
C MET A 73 3.88 -2.08 8.95
N LEU A 74 2.73 -2.43 8.36
CA LEU A 74 2.44 -2.16 6.95
C LEU A 74 2.45 -0.66 6.64
N GLY A 75 1.93 0.16 7.56
CA GLY A 75 1.97 1.62 7.44
C GLY A 75 3.39 2.19 7.45
N ALA A 76 4.25 1.69 8.34
CA ALA A 76 5.67 2.09 8.38
C ALA A 76 6.42 1.67 7.09
N LEU A 77 6.17 0.45 6.59
CA LEU A 77 6.75 -0.03 5.33
C LEU A 77 6.31 0.84 4.14
N SER A 78 5.05 1.27 4.10
CA SER A 78 4.55 2.18 3.07
C SER A 78 5.33 3.49 3.01
N ILE A 79 5.56 4.13 4.17
CA ILE A 79 6.31 5.39 4.25
C ILE A 79 7.77 5.17 3.81
N MET A 80 8.38 4.06 4.21
CA MET A 80 9.74 3.71 3.77
C MET A 80 9.81 3.55 2.25
N PHE A 81 8.89 2.78 1.63
CA PHE A 81 8.86 2.61 0.18
C PHE A 81 8.61 3.92 -0.57
N LEU A 82 7.72 4.78 -0.05
CA LEU A 82 7.46 6.10 -0.62
C LEU A 82 8.72 6.97 -0.58
N THR A 83 9.44 6.96 0.55
CA THR A 83 10.66 7.74 0.73
C THR A 83 11.75 7.29 -0.23
N ILE A 84 11.95 5.98 -0.40
CA ILE A 84 12.91 5.42 -1.34
C ILE A 84 12.55 5.80 -2.79
N CYS A 85 11.26 5.75 -3.13
CA CYS A 85 10.78 6.15 -4.46
C CYS A 85 11.06 7.63 -4.74
N VAL A 86 10.67 8.52 -3.82
CA VAL A 86 10.89 9.97 -3.97
C VAL A 86 12.39 10.28 -4.08
N TYR A 87 13.22 9.66 -3.23
CA TYR A 87 14.67 9.84 -3.28
C TYR A 87 15.23 9.38 -4.63
N SER A 88 14.81 8.22 -5.11
CA SER A 88 15.31 7.62 -6.35
C SER A 88 14.91 8.42 -7.59
N CYS A 89 13.66 8.91 -7.65
CA CYS A 89 13.20 9.81 -8.70
C CYS A 89 13.96 11.15 -8.65
N GLY A 90 14.14 11.72 -7.45
CA GLY A 90 14.88 12.97 -7.26
C GLY A 90 16.34 12.88 -7.70
N GLN A 91 17.04 11.80 -7.34
CA GLN A 91 18.43 11.59 -7.75
C GLN A 91 18.56 11.27 -9.24
N SER A 92 17.62 10.52 -9.82
CA SER A 92 17.57 10.29 -11.27
C SER A 92 17.41 11.61 -12.03
N PHE A 93 16.59 12.53 -11.53
CA PHE A 93 16.44 13.87 -12.11
C PHE A 93 17.73 14.69 -12.05
N VAL A 94 18.51 14.61 -10.97
CA VAL A 94 19.82 15.27 -10.87
C VAL A 94 20.80 14.67 -11.89
N LEU A 95 20.86 13.35 -12.03
CA LEU A 95 21.75 12.69 -13.00
C LEU A 95 21.40 13.02 -14.45
N GLN A 96 20.12 13.27 -14.76
CA GLN A 96 19.72 13.71 -16.09
C GLN A 96 20.27 15.11 -16.45
N GLN A 97 20.63 15.93 -15.46
CA GLN A 97 21.20 17.26 -15.68
C GLN A 97 22.72 17.21 -15.94
N GLU A 98 23.38 16.07 -15.72
CA GLU A 98 24.81 15.94 -15.96
C GLU A 98 25.13 16.03 -17.47
N PRO A 99 26.18 16.79 -17.87
CA PRO A 99 26.56 16.92 -19.27
C PRO A 99 26.82 15.57 -19.94
N GLY A 100 26.12 15.29 -21.04
CA GLY A 100 26.27 14.05 -21.79
C GLY A 100 25.60 12.81 -21.17
N ALA A 101 25.01 12.93 -19.98
CA ALA A 101 24.38 11.79 -19.30
C ALA A 101 23.12 11.30 -20.02
N LEU A 102 22.28 12.21 -20.53
CA LEU A 102 21.10 11.87 -21.33
C LEU A 102 21.47 11.15 -22.63
N ALA A 103 22.49 11.64 -23.35
CA ALA A 103 22.91 11.08 -24.63
C ALA A 103 23.54 9.68 -24.47
N SER A 104 24.28 9.46 -23.38
CA SER A 104 24.92 8.17 -23.08
C SER A 104 24.02 7.18 -22.33
N GLY A 105 22.88 7.62 -21.80
CA GLY A 105 22.03 6.83 -20.91
C GLY A 105 22.65 6.53 -19.54
N SER A 106 23.80 7.11 -19.22
CA SER A 106 24.55 6.84 -17.98
C SER A 106 23.84 7.32 -16.71
N TRP A 107 22.82 8.17 -16.84
CA TRP A 107 21.94 8.60 -15.74
C TRP A 107 21.07 7.47 -15.18
N VAL A 108 20.84 6.40 -15.95
CA VAL A 108 20.04 5.25 -15.51
C VAL A 108 20.88 4.40 -14.56
N LYS A 109 20.49 4.39 -13.28
CA LYS A 109 21.11 3.54 -12.27
C LYS A 109 20.10 2.48 -11.81
N TRP A 110 20.51 1.21 -11.82
CA TRP A 110 19.63 0.09 -11.49
C TRP A 110 18.97 0.25 -10.10
N TYR A 111 19.69 0.81 -9.12
CA TYR A 111 19.18 1.02 -7.77
C TYR A 111 18.15 2.15 -7.70
N TYR A 112 18.26 3.18 -8.55
CA TYR A 112 17.22 4.21 -8.65
C TYR A 112 16.00 3.71 -9.42
N VAL A 113 16.19 2.84 -10.40
CA VAL A 113 15.07 2.15 -11.07
C VAL A 113 14.33 1.25 -10.07
N LEU A 114 15.06 0.43 -9.30
CA LEU A 114 14.49 -0.41 -8.24
C LEU A 114 13.77 0.45 -7.20
N GLY A 115 14.40 1.53 -6.75
CA GLY A 115 13.78 2.45 -5.81
C GLY A 115 12.50 3.11 -6.36
N GLY A 116 12.44 3.41 -7.66
CA GLY A 116 11.23 3.89 -8.34
C GLY A 116 10.05 2.91 -8.29
N PHE A 117 10.31 1.60 -8.30
CA PHE A 117 9.28 0.58 -8.06
C PHE A 117 8.74 0.59 -6.61
N GLY A 118 9.36 1.36 -5.71
CA GLY A 118 8.82 1.64 -4.38
C GLY A 118 7.47 2.36 -4.40
N GLY A 119 7.13 3.11 -5.46
CA GLY A 119 5.86 3.83 -5.55
C GLY A 119 4.63 2.91 -5.48
N PRO A 120 4.49 1.93 -6.39
CA PRO A 120 3.42 0.93 -6.33
C PRO A 120 3.41 0.14 -5.01
N LEU A 121 4.58 -0.21 -4.47
CA LEU A 121 4.68 -0.93 -3.19
C LEU A 121 4.22 -0.06 -2.00
N ALA A 122 4.53 1.22 -2.01
CA ALA A 122 4.08 2.17 -0.99
C ALA A 122 2.57 2.27 -0.98
N TRP A 123 1.94 2.39 -2.16
CA TRP A 123 0.49 2.41 -2.27
C TRP A 123 -0.13 1.09 -1.81
N GLY A 124 0.37 -0.05 -2.29
CA GLY A 124 -0.16 -1.36 -1.92
C GLY A 124 -0.09 -1.63 -0.41
N THR A 125 1.05 -1.30 0.22
CA THR A 125 1.22 -1.48 1.68
C THR A 125 0.43 -0.46 2.50
N HIS A 126 0.20 0.75 1.98
CA HIS A 126 -0.71 1.72 2.59
C HIS A 126 -2.15 1.20 2.63
N VAL A 127 -2.64 0.69 1.49
CA VAL A 127 -3.98 0.09 1.38
C VAL A 127 -4.08 -1.13 2.29
N ALA A 128 -3.06 -1.99 2.33
CA ALA A 128 -3.02 -3.14 3.22
C ALA A 128 -3.05 -2.74 4.71
N ALA A 129 -2.34 -1.67 5.09
CA ALA A 129 -2.38 -1.13 6.45
C ALA A 129 -3.80 -0.64 6.82
N TRP A 130 -4.50 0.03 5.91
CA TRP A 130 -5.89 0.44 6.10
C TRP A 130 -6.83 -0.76 6.28
N ILE A 131 -6.71 -1.79 5.42
CA ILE A 131 -7.50 -3.03 5.53
C ILE A 131 -7.26 -3.68 6.90
N GLN A 132 -6.01 -3.83 7.32
CA GLN A 132 -5.70 -4.48 8.59
C GLN A 132 -6.23 -3.70 9.79
N ARG A 133 -6.13 -2.37 9.74
CA ARG A 133 -6.67 -1.51 10.80
C ARG A 133 -8.20 -1.65 10.93
N LYS A 134 -8.91 -1.74 9.80
CA LYS A 134 -10.37 -1.97 9.80
C LYS A 134 -10.73 -3.36 10.34
N ASN A 135 -9.88 -4.35 10.12
CA ASN A 135 -10.03 -5.70 10.65
C ASN A 135 -9.53 -5.86 12.11
N GLY A 136 -9.12 -4.78 12.78
CA GLY A 136 -8.69 -4.82 14.18
C GLY A 136 -7.27 -5.37 14.40
N MET A 137 -6.44 -5.33 13.36
CA MET A 137 -5.02 -5.75 13.35
C MET A 137 -4.05 -4.57 13.29
#